data_AF-A0A2P8E941-F1
#
_entry.id   AF-A0A2P8E941-F1
#
_cell.length_a   1.000
_cell.length_b   1.000
_cell.length_c   1.000
_cell.angle_alpha   90.00
_cell.angle_beta   90.00
_cell.angle_gamma   90.00
#
_symmetry.space_group_name_H-M   'P 1'
#
loop_
_entity.id
_entity.type
_entity.pdbx_description
1 polymer ?
#
loop_
_entity_poly.entity_id
_entity_poly.type
_entity_poly.pdbx_seq_one_letter_code
_entity_poly.pdbx_strand_id
1 'polypeptide(L)'
;MSTAPRFGRRELLVAGAGLLSGACVAEGQRRGSTPSTPVTGDTPTSARSARALPSTAPTSGRPTPPALPEVRPWTPAAGEVEPGAKTAAARVVEALGSVSGDSTPAARLRAAGADPALAAAAGELVPPAAPAVTRIVYPQYGGLAGDAASVIVVAEQHWRVGDGLAGRSVTADVRLRRRAGGWAVTEVRPATGSDAAPAGRAARLVAHPRVELPDAAVADLAAGRVDPAVVDVLLELSADRRLSVSVLRSGHPANVFGTTRTSNHTRGRAVDVWAVDGVPIVGMPADDPALLGFLAAARDAGCDEIGGPVDPDGAGGVHFTDQVHRDHVHLGLES
;
A
#
# COMPACT_ATOMS: atom_id res chain seq x y z
N MET A 1 1.13 -7.02 -55.92
CA MET A 1 0.66 -8.43 -55.75
C MET A 1 1.34 -8.93 -54.49
N SER A 2 0.71 -9.24 -53.36
CA SER A 2 -0.64 -9.72 -53.08
C SER A 2 -1.18 -9.11 -51.79
N THR A 3 -2.49 -8.90 -51.77
CA THR A 3 -3.35 -8.28 -50.76
C THR A 3 -3.90 -9.27 -49.73
N ALA A 4 -3.99 -8.83 -48.46
CA ALA A 4 -5.10 -9.03 -47.50
C ALA A 4 -5.41 -10.48 -47.00
N PRO A 5 -6.05 -10.71 -45.82
CA PRO A 5 -7.26 -10.04 -45.38
C PRO A 5 -7.27 -9.42 -43.97
N ARG A 6 -8.05 -8.34 -43.91
CA ARG A 6 -8.65 -7.73 -42.71
C ARG A 6 -9.79 -8.64 -42.22
N PHE A 7 -9.97 -8.76 -40.91
CA PHE A 7 -11.24 -9.20 -40.32
C PHE A 7 -11.78 -8.13 -39.38
N GLY A 8 -13.04 -7.80 -39.60
CA GLY A 8 -13.76 -6.71 -38.98
C GLY A 8 -14.72 -7.12 -37.87
N ARG A 9 -15.38 -6.08 -37.37
CA ARG A 9 -16.39 -5.99 -36.29
C ARG A 9 -17.59 -6.94 -36.42
N ARG A 10 -18.07 -7.45 -35.28
CA ARG A 10 -19.47 -7.73 -34.90
C ARG A 10 -19.55 -7.59 -33.37
N GLU A 11 -20.15 -6.55 -32.81
CA GLU A 11 -21.59 -6.36 -32.50
C GLU A 11 -22.23 -7.49 -31.67
N LEU A 12 -22.57 -7.16 -30.41
CA LEU A 12 -23.73 -7.71 -29.71
C LEU A 12 -24.19 -6.73 -28.61
N LEU A 13 -25.29 -6.04 -28.89
CA LEU A 13 -26.16 -5.29 -27.97
C LEU A 13 -27.12 -6.26 -27.28
N VAL A 14 -27.32 -6.15 -25.97
CA VAL A 14 -28.63 -6.36 -25.31
C VAL A 14 -28.74 -5.45 -24.07
N ALA A 15 -29.86 -4.75 -24.01
CA ALA A 15 -30.28 -3.80 -22.98
C ALA A 15 -30.94 -4.47 -21.76
N GLY A 16 -31.01 -3.76 -20.63
CA GLY A 16 -31.83 -4.13 -19.49
C GLY A 16 -32.00 -2.96 -18.51
N ALA A 17 -33.01 -2.12 -18.74
CA ALA A 17 -33.43 -1.04 -17.85
C ALA A 17 -34.37 -1.56 -16.75
N GLY A 18 -34.28 -0.98 -15.55
CA GLY A 18 -35.22 -1.23 -14.46
C GLY A 18 -35.16 -0.13 -13.40
N LEU A 19 -35.97 0.92 -13.57
CA LEU A 19 -36.33 1.88 -12.52
C LEU A 19 -37.37 1.25 -11.60
N LEU A 20 -37.24 1.43 -10.27
CA LEU A 20 -38.37 1.61 -9.36
C LEU A 20 -38.01 2.58 -8.24
N SER A 21 -38.83 3.63 -8.12
CA SER A 21 -38.83 4.68 -7.10
C SER A 21 -39.71 4.28 -5.90
N GLY A 22 -39.44 4.83 -4.70
CA GLY A 22 -40.34 4.70 -3.55
C GLY A 22 -39.90 5.47 -2.29
N ALA A 23 -40.41 6.70 -2.17
CA ALA A 23 -40.57 7.58 -0.98
C ALA A 23 -41.24 6.86 0.24
N CYS A 24 -41.34 7.32 1.50
CA CYS A 24 -41.03 8.55 2.27
C CYS A 24 -41.28 8.24 3.79
N VAL A 25 -40.54 8.92 4.69
CA VAL A 25 -40.96 9.65 5.93
C VAL A 25 -41.76 8.91 7.04
N ALA A 26 -41.29 8.98 8.31
CA ALA A 26 -41.91 9.81 9.37
C ALA A 26 -41.42 9.53 10.81
N GLU A 27 -41.20 10.64 11.51
CA GLU A 27 -40.85 10.88 12.91
C GLU A 27 -41.88 10.41 13.96
N GLY A 28 -41.45 10.24 15.22
CA GLY A 28 -42.36 9.92 16.33
C GLY A 28 -41.75 10.07 17.72
N GLN A 29 -41.51 11.30 18.14
CA GLN A 29 -41.09 11.75 19.47
C GLN A 29 -42.23 11.69 20.50
N ARG A 30 -42.04 11.16 21.72
CA ARG A 30 -42.79 11.61 22.93
C ARG A 30 -42.01 11.52 24.24
N ARG A 31 -42.24 12.56 25.04
CA ARG A 31 -41.68 12.95 26.35
C ARG A 31 -42.34 12.22 27.52
N GLY A 32 -41.67 12.22 28.68
CA GLY A 32 -42.28 12.02 29.99
C GLY A 32 -41.33 12.50 31.10
N SER A 33 -41.76 13.51 31.87
CA SER A 33 -41.00 14.20 32.92
C SER A 33 -41.42 13.75 34.33
N THR A 34 -40.43 13.61 35.24
CA THR A 34 -40.32 13.99 36.69
C THR A 34 -41.56 14.05 37.61
N PRO A 35 -41.46 13.75 38.94
CA PRO A 35 -40.94 14.74 39.92
C PRO A 35 -40.15 14.21 41.14
N SER A 36 -39.44 15.16 41.77
CA SER A 36 -38.57 15.11 42.96
C SER A 36 -39.31 15.04 44.31
N THR A 37 -38.62 14.68 45.41
CA THR A 37 -38.46 15.48 46.67
C THR A 37 -37.60 14.75 47.74
N PRO A 38 -37.09 15.48 48.78
CA PRO A 38 -35.85 15.16 49.52
C PRO A 38 -36.09 14.75 51.00
N VAL A 39 -35.06 14.22 51.68
CA VAL A 39 -34.98 14.16 53.15
C VAL A 39 -33.53 14.34 53.65
N THR A 40 -33.38 15.27 54.60
CA THR A 40 -32.25 15.61 55.51
C THR A 40 -31.89 14.44 56.44
N GLY A 41 -30.62 14.10 56.71
CA GLY A 41 -29.79 14.72 57.75
C GLY A 41 -29.85 13.93 59.07
N ASP A 42 -28.75 13.28 59.49
CA ASP A 42 -28.23 13.33 60.87
C ASP A 42 -27.00 12.44 61.09
N THR A 43 -26.14 12.92 61.99
CA THR A 43 -24.82 12.40 62.37
C THR A 43 -24.95 11.51 63.62
N PRO A 44 -24.08 10.51 63.82
CA PRO A 44 -23.42 10.49 65.13
C PRO A 44 -21.93 10.12 65.09
N THR A 45 -21.20 10.85 65.93
CA THR A 45 -19.84 10.62 66.38
C THR A 45 -19.73 9.32 67.19
N SER A 46 -18.75 8.46 66.87
CA SER A 46 -18.19 7.49 67.83
C SER A 46 -16.76 7.11 67.48
N ALA A 47 -16.01 6.80 68.54
CA ALA A 47 -14.58 6.97 68.65
C ALA A 47 -13.74 5.73 68.26
N ARG A 48 -12.52 6.03 67.78
CA ARG A 48 -11.24 5.37 68.10
C ARG A 48 -11.05 3.88 67.76
N SER A 49 -10.29 3.63 66.71
CA SER A 49 -9.21 2.63 66.69
C SER A 49 -8.22 2.95 65.57
N ALA A 50 -7.01 3.36 65.95
CA ALA A 50 -5.90 3.58 65.02
C ALA A 50 -5.44 2.24 64.47
N ARG A 51 -5.90 1.89 63.27
CA ARG A 51 -5.37 0.78 62.47
C ARG A 51 -4.20 1.30 61.66
N ALA A 52 -3.01 0.77 61.90
CA ALA A 52 -1.82 1.06 61.12
C ALA A 52 -2.11 0.83 59.62
N LEU A 53 -1.92 1.86 58.80
CA LEU A 53 -1.98 1.75 57.35
C LEU A 53 -0.82 0.86 56.90
N PRO A 54 -1.06 -0.22 56.14
CA PRO A 54 0.03 -0.91 55.47
C PRO A 54 0.66 0.06 54.48
N SER A 55 1.95 0.33 54.68
CA SER A 55 2.80 1.03 53.72
C SER A 55 2.85 0.19 52.44
N THR A 56 1.99 0.51 51.47
CA THR A 56 2.13 0.04 50.10
C THR A 56 3.28 0.81 49.48
N ALA A 57 4.50 0.31 49.69
CA ALA A 57 5.61 0.67 48.82
C ALA A 57 5.14 0.46 47.37
N PRO A 58 5.30 1.44 46.46
CA PRO A 58 5.00 1.21 45.06
C PRO A 58 5.96 0.10 44.61
N THR A 59 5.40 -1.07 44.31
CA THR A 59 6.11 -2.08 43.56
C THR A 59 6.57 -1.39 42.28
N SER A 60 7.87 -1.13 42.15
CA SER A 60 8.48 -0.68 40.91
C SER A 60 8.33 -1.82 39.90
N GLY A 61 7.12 -1.95 39.36
CA GLY A 61 6.83 -2.84 38.25
C GLY A 61 7.63 -2.35 37.08
N ARG A 62 8.60 -3.16 36.64
CA ARG A 62 9.32 -2.90 35.40
C ARG A 62 8.25 -2.68 34.31
N PRO A 63 8.28 -1.57 33.56
CA PRO A 63 7.30 -1.36 32.50
C PRO A 63 7.33 -2.56 31.56
N THR A 64 6.15 -3.10 31.25
CA THR A 64 6.03 -4.19 30.28
C THR A 64 6.43 -3.63 28.92
N PRO A 65 7.37 -4.25 28.20
CA PRO A 65 7.80 -3.74 26.91
C PRO A 65 6.62 -3.71 25.93
N PRO A 66 6.58 -2.74 25.01
CA PRO A 66 5.48 -2.61 24.07
C PRO A 66 5.33 -3.88 23.22
N ALA A 67 4.07 -4.26 22.99
CA ALA A 67 3.71 -5.37 22.12
C ALA A 67 3.88 -4.97 20.66
N LEU A 68 4.41 -5.89 19.84
CA LEU A 68 4.45 -5.70 18.40
C LEU A 68 3.02 -5.70 17.83
N PRO A 69 2.76 -4.97 16.74
CA PRO A 69 1.48 -5.04 16.04
C PRO A 69 1.12 -6.47 15.65
N GLU A 70 -0.15 -6.83 15.76
CA GLU A 70 -0.64 -8.07 15.17
C GLU A 70 -0.65 -7.94 13.65
N VAL A 71 0.00 -8.87 12.96
CA VAL A 71 0.04 -8.92 11.50
C VAL A 71 -0.57 -10.23 11.01
N ARG A 72 -1.32 -10.15 9.91
CA ARG A 72 -1.86 -11.32 9.21
C ARG A 72 -1.13 -11.46 7.88
N PRO A 73 -0.89 -12.69 7.41
CA PRO A 73 -0.38 -12.90 6.07
C PRO A 73 -1.29 -12.22 5.05
N TRP A 74 -0.68 -11.59 4.05
CA TRP A 74 -1.42 -10.96 2.97
C TRP A 74 -2.23 -11.98 2.18
N THR A 75 -3.44 -11.59 1.81
CA THR A 75 -4.33 -12.38 0.96
C THR A 75 -4.83 -11.53 -0.20
N PRO A 76 -4.86 -12.07 -1.43
CA PRO A 76 -5.29 -11.32 -2.61
C PRO A 76 -6.77 -10.92 -2.53
N ALA A 77 -7.08 -9.73 -3.03
CA ALA A 77 -8.45 -9.31 -3.29
C ALA A 77 -9.02 -10.04 -4.53
N ALA A 78 -10.35 -10.02 -4.69
CA ALA A 78 -11.02 -10.71 -5.81
C ALA A 78 -10.65 -10.16 -7.20
N GLY A 79 -10.23 -8.89 -7.30
CA GLY A 79 -9.83 -8.24 -8.55
C GLY A 79 -8.37 -8.47 -8.95
N GLU A 80 -7.59 -9.20 -8.14
CA GLU A 80 -6.17 -9.41 -8.40
C GLU A 80 -5.93 -10.27 -9.64
N VAL A 81 -5.16 -9.73 -10.59
CA VAL A 81 -4.65 -10.51 -11.72
C VAL A 81 -3.58 -11.47 -11.20
N GLU A 82 -3.59 -12.72 -11.66
CA GLU A 82 -2.56 -13.71 -11.33
C GLU A 82 -2.16 -13.75 -9.83
N PRO A 83 -3.14 -13.87 -8.91
CA PRO A 83 -2.94 -13.64 -7.47
C PRO A 83 -1.88 -14.55 -6.83
N GLY A 84 -1.60 -15.70 -7.46
CA GLY A 84 -0.53 -16.60 -7.04
C GLY A 84 0.87 -15.97 -7.10
N ALA A 85 1.15 -15.09 -8.08
CA ALA A 85 2.44 -14.42 -8.18
C ALA A 85 2.63 -13.43 -7.03
N LYS A 86 1.62 -12.60 -6.76
CA LYS A 86 1.62 -11.65 -5.65
C LYS A 86 1.69 -12.34 -4.30
N THR A 87 0.95 -13.43 -4.12
CA THR A 87 0.99 -14.25 -2.90
C THR A 87 2.39 -14.82 -2.66
N ALA A 88 3.06 -15.33 -3.71
CA ALA A 88 4.41 -15.85 -3.61
C ALA A 88 5.42 -14.75 -3.23
N ALA A 89 5.31 -13.56 -3.82
CA ALA A 89 6.15 -12.41 -3.49
C ALA A 89 5.94 -11.92 -2.05
N ALA A 90 4.68 -11.73 -1.64
CA ALA A 90 4.29 -11.32 -0.30
C ALA A 90 4.86 -12.27 0.77
N ARG A 91 4.67 -13.58 0.59
CA ARG A 91 5.19 -14.60 1.53
C ARG A 91 6.70 -14.55 1.70
N VAL A 92 7.45 -14.31 0.62
CA VAL A 92 8.91 -14.17 0.72
C VAL A 92 9.31 -12.94 1.52
N VAL A 93 8.64 -11.80 1.28
CA VAL A 93 8.91 -10.56 2.04
C VAL A 93 8.52 -10.72 3.52
N GLU A 94 7.37 -11.31 3.81
CA GLU A 94 6.94 -11.63 5.18
C GLU A 94 7.91 -12.57 5.89
N ALA A 95 8.41 -13.61 5.19
CA ALA A 95 9.36 -14.57 5.73
C ALA A 95 10.74 -13.95 6.00
N LEU A 96 11.20 -13.03 5.15
CA LEU A 96 12.43 -12.28 5.40
C LEU A 96 12.28 -11.36 6.62
N GLY A 97 11.13 -10.68 6.70
CA GLY A 97 10.91 -9.55 7.59
C GLY A 97 10.28 -9.84 8.95
N SER A 98 9.68 -11.02 9.17
CA SER A 98 9.04 -11.39 10.44
C SER A 98 9.92 -12.36 11.24
N VAL A 99 10.23 -12.01 12.48
CA VAL A 99 11.20 -12.72 13.34
C VAL A 99 10.66 -12.82 14.76
N SER A 100 10.36 -14.04 15.22
CA SER A 100 9.91 -14.29 16.61
C SER A 100 11.02 -14.74 17.55
N GLY A 101 12.16 -15.20 17.02
CA GLY A 101 13.32 -15.69 17.76
C GLY A 101 14.54 -15.84 16.85
N ASP A 102 15.49 -16.69 17.19
CA ASP A 102 16.84 -16.69 16.58
C ASP A 102 16.94 -17.37 15.20
N SER A 103 15.81 -17.60 14.53
CA SER A 103 15.79 -18.14 13.17
C SER A 103 16.60 -17.25 12.22
N THR A 104 17.36 -17.86 11.31
CA THR A 104 18.03 -17.11 10.25
C THR A 104 17.05 -16.79 9.11
N PRO A 105 17.27 -15.71 8.32
CA PRO A 105 16.43 -15.42 7.16
C PRO A 105 16.32 -16.61 6.19
N ALA A 106 17.44 -17.33 5.95
CA ALA A 106 17.45 -18.53 5.14
C ALA A 106 16.57 -19.66 5.69
N ALA A 107 16.52 -19.84 7.02
CA ALA A 107 15.65 -20.84 7.63
C ALA A 107 14.15 -20.48 7.46
N ARG A 108 13.80 -19.20 7.60
CA ARG A 108 12.42 -18.73 7.40
C ARG A 108 11.97 -18.84 5.95
N LEU A 109 12.85 -18.53 4.99
CA LEU A 109 12.59 -18.74 3.57
C LEU A 109 12.29 -20.22 3.26
N ARG A 110 13.09 -21.15 3.78
CA ARG A 110 12.82 -22.60 3.62
C ARG A 110 11.48 -22.99 4.20
N ALA A 111 11.13 -22.49 5.39
CA ALA A 111 9.83 -22.76 6.02
C ALA A 111 8.66 -22.21 5.18
N ALA A 112 8.87 -21.10 4.46
CA ALA A 112 7.91 -20.53 3.52
C ALA A 112 7.91 -21.22 2.13
N GLY A 113 8.75 -22.24 1.92
CA GLY A 113 8.88 -22.94 0.63
C GLY A 113 9.65 -22.16 -0.44
N ALA A 114 10.44 -21.16 -0.05
CA ALA A 114 11.26 -20.34 -0.93
C ALA A 114 12.74 -20.74 -0.91
N ASP A 115 13.49 -20.30 -1.92
CA ASP A 115 14.93 -20.54 -2.01
C ASP A 115 15.67 -19.78 -0.89
N PRO A 116 16.38 -20.48 0.04
CA PRO A 116 17.17 -19.82 1.09
C PRO A 116 18.25 -18.87 0.57
N ALA A 117 18.72 -19.03 -0.68
CA ALA A 117 19.76 -18.18 -1.26
C ALA A 117 19.30 -16.71 -1.41
N LEU A 118 17.98 -16.46 -1.48
CA LEU A 118 17.42 -15.11 -1.54
C LEU A 118 17.80 -14.25 -0.33
N ALA A 119 18.13 -14.87 0.81
CA ALA A 119 18.58 -14.16 2.01
C ALA A 119 19.82 -13.30 1.77
N ALA A 120 20.71 -13.68 0.85
CA ALA A 120 21.93 -12.94 0.56
C ALA A 120 21.67 -11.57 -0.09
N ALA A 121 20.54 -11.42 -0.80
CA ALA A 121 20.14 -10.19 -1.47
C ALA A 121 19.04 -9.42 -0.70
N ALA A 122 18.63 -9.91 0.47
CA ALA A 122 17.45 -9.40 1.17
C ALA A 122 17.61 -7.96 1.70
N GLY A 123 18.84 -7.51 1.99
CA GLY A 123 19.12 -6.14 2.42
C GLY A 123 18.17 -5.66 3.52
N GLU A 124 17.52 -4.52 3.30
CA GLU A 124 16.56 -3.91 4.23
C GLU A 124 15.27 -4.73 4.43
N LEU A 125 15.00 -5.79 3.67
CA LEU A 125 13.90 -6.71 3.99
C LEU A 125 14.13 -7.48 5.28
N VAL A 126 15.37 -7.57 5.76
CA VAL A 126 15.70 -8.13 7.07
C VAL A 126 15.70 -7.01 8.12
N PRO A 127 14.87 -7.09 9.18
CA PRO A 127 14.85 -6.09 10.24
C PRO A 127 16.16 -6.13 11.03
N PRO A 128 16.62 -4.99 11.59
CA PRO A 128 17.91 -4.91 12.28
C PRO A 128 17.92 -5.60 13.65
N ALA A 129 16.75 -5.89 14.22
CA ALA A 129 16.62 -6.54 15.52
C ALA A 129 15.38 -7.44 15.58
N ALA A 130 15.39 -8.37 16.53
CA ALA A 130 14.28 -9.25 16.86
C ALA A 130 13.77 -8.98 18.30
N PRO A 131 12.50 -9.27 18.61
CA PRO A 131 11.47 -9.71 17.68
C PRO A 131 11.02 -8.59 16.73
N ALA A 132 10.54 -8.99 15.56
CA ALA A 132 10.05 -8.10 14.51
C ALA A 132 8.86 -8.72 13.76
N VAL A 133 7.98 -7.87 13.23
CA VAL A 133 6.87 -8.26 12.37
C VAL A 133 6.90 -7.43 11.08
N THR A 134 6.54 -8.05 9.96
CA THR A 134 6.36 -7.36 8.69
C THR A 134 4.93 -7.53 8.19
N ARG A 135 4.27 -6.40 7.87
CA ARG A 135 2.94 -6.33 7.27
C ARG A 135 3.08 -5.90 5.82
N ILE A 136 2.54 -6.65 4.87
CA ILE A 136 2.44 -6.18 3.50
C ILE A 136 1.40 -5.06 3.44
N VAL A 137 1.80 -3.89 2.96
CA VAL A 137 0.89 -2.78 2.66
C VAL A 137 0.22 -3.09 1.33
N TYR A 138 1.02 -3.28 0.28
CA TYR A 138 0.49 -3.68 -1.02
C TYR A 138 1.56 -4.32 -1.92
N PRO A 139 1.26 -5.46 -2.59
CA PRO A 139 2.09 -6.04 -3.64
C PRO A 139 1.52 -5.72 -5.04
N GLN A 140 1.97 -4.62 -5.66
CA GLN A 140 1.56 -4.27 -7.02
C GLN A 140 2.38 -4.99 -8.08
N TYR A 141 1.90 -5.08 -9.32
CA TYR A 141 2.76 -5.51 -10.42
C TYR A 141 3.71 -4.41 -10.86
N GLY A 142 4.99 -4.75 -11.05
CA GLY A 142 5.93 -3.98 -11.87
C GLY A 142 6.11 -4.59 -13.28
N GLY A 143 5.45 -5.72 -13.54
CA GLY A 143 5.48 -6.39 -14.82
C GLY A 143 4.95 -7.83 -14.79
N LEU A 144 4.29 -8.24 -15.88
CA LEU A 144 3.75 -9.59 -16.03
C LEU A 144 3.92 -10.07 -17.47
N ALA A 145 4.48 -11.27 -17.62
CA ALA A 145 4.62 -12.00 -18.87
C ALA A 145 4.24 -13.47 -18.64
N GLY A 146 4.14 -14.27 -19.72
CA GLY A 146 3.61 -15.64 -19.64
C GLY A 146 4.25 -16.52 -18.56
N ASP A 147 5.58 -16.48 -18.42
CA ASP A 147 6.32 -17.28 -17.43
C ASP A 147 7.13 -16.43 -16.43
N ALA A 148 7.01 -15.10 -16.47
CA ALA A 148 7.82 -14.19 -15.66
C ALA A 148 6.97 -13.08 -15.05
N ALA A 149 7.30 -12.66 -13.83
CA ALA A 149 6.65 -11.54 -13.18
C ALA A 149 7.65 -10.70 -12.38
N SER A 150 7.28 -9.45 -12.16
CA SER A 150 7.87 -8.53 -11.20
C SER A 150 6.75 -7.98 -10.35
N VAL A 151 6.89 -8.14 -9.04
CA VAL A 151 5.94 -7.62 -8.05
C VAL A 151 6.69 -6.63 -7.18
N ILE A 152 6.22 -5.39 -7.17
CA ILE A 152 6.74 -4.32 -6.32
C ILE A 152 5.97 -4.42 -5.01
N VAL A 153 6.67 -4.82 -3.95
CA VAL A 153 6.08 -5.06 -2.63
C VAL A 153 6.44 -3.92 -1.71
N VAL A 154 5.41 -3.20 -1.23
CA VAL A 154 5.52 -2.26 -0.11
C VAL A 154 5.11 -2.97 1.17
N ALA A 155 5.95 -2.88 2.19
CA ALA A 155 5.68 -3.49 3.50
C ALA A 155 6.11 -2.57 4.65
N GLU A 156 5.43 -2.70 5.78
CA GLU A 156 5.80 -2.06 7.04
C GLU A 156 6.49 -3.06 7.94
N GLN A 157 7.64 -2.68 8.50
CA GLN A 157 8.35 -3.46 9.49
C GLN A 157 8.28 -2.77 10.84
N HIS A 158 8.06 -3.55 11.90
CA HIS A 158 8.14 -3.08 13.28
C HIS A 158 9.04 -4.03 14.06
N TRP A 159 9.96 -3.51 14.86
CA TRP A 159 10.84 -4.30 15.71
C TRP A 159 11.03 -3.67 17.08
N ARG A 160 11.41 -4.49 18.05
CA ARG A 160 11.74 -4.02 19.40
C ARG A 160 13.13 -3.41 19.45
N VAL A 161 13.25 -2.24 20.07
CA VAL A 161 14.53 -1.57 20.34
C VAL A 161 14.52 -1.01 21.75
N GLY A 162 15.39 -1.54 22.62
CA GLY A 162 15.36 -1.23 24.06
C GLY A 162 13.97 -1.48 24.66
N ASP A 163 13.43 -0.46 25.34
CA ASP A 163 12.08 -0.48 25.91
C ASP A 163 10.99 0.04 24.94
N GLY A 164 11.35 0.29 23.67
CA GLY A 164 10.47 0.86 22.65
C GLY A 164 10.26 -0.03 21.42
N LEU A 165 9.48 0.51 20.48
CA LEU A 165 9.36 -0.01 19.12
C LEU A 165 9.97 0.99 18.14
N ALA A 166 10.60 0.46 17.11
CA ALA A 166 10.92 1.20 15.90
C ALA A 166 10.17 0.58 14.73
N GLY A 167 9.98 1.37 13.68
CA GLY A 167 9.37 0.91 12.45
C GLY A 167 9.89 1.68 11.24
N ARG A 168 9.71 1.07 10.08
CA ARG A 168 10.01 1.64 8.76
C ARG A 168 9.09 1.03 7.73
N SER A 169 8.99 1.64 6.56
CA SER A 169 8.49 0.93 5.39
C SER A 169 9.65 0.47 4.49
N VAL A 170 9.47 -0.63 3.78
CA VAL A 170 10.42 -1.19 2.83
C VAL A 170 9.72 -1.43 1.51
N THR A 171 10.45 -1.24 0.41
CA THR A 171 9.95 -1.47 -0.95
C THR A 171 10.93 -2.40 -1.67
N ALA A 172 10.42 -3.40 -2.38
CA ALA A 172 11.28 -4.31 -3.16
C ALA A 172 10.63 -4.71 -4.47
N ASP A 173 11.45 -4.78 -5.51
CA ASP A 173 11.11 -5.49 -6.74
C ASP A 173 11.43 -6.98 -6.56
N VAL A 174 10.39 -7.81 -6.56
CA VAL A 174 10.48 -9.25 -6.41
C VAL A 174 10.28 -9.89 -7.78
N ARG A 175 11.29 -10.61 -8.27
CA ARG A 175 11.23 -11.29 -9.57
C ARG A 175 10.80 -12.74 -9.40
N LEU A 176 9.88 -13.18 -10.25
CA LEU A 176 9.33 -14.53 -10.21
C LEU A 176 9.38 -15.21 -11.57
N ARG A 177 9.43 -16.53 -11.54
CA ARG A 177 9.22 -17.41 -12.70
C ARG A 177 8.13 -18.42 -12.42
N ARG A 178 7.30 -18.70 -13.41
CA ARG A 178 6.30 -19.77 -13.33
C ARG A 178 7.02 -21.13 -13.42
N ARG A 179 6.66 -22.05 -12.52
CA ARG A 179 7.14 -23.44 -12.43
C ARG A 179 5.93 -24.38 -12.38
N ALA A 180 6.17 -25.69 -12.45
CA ALA A 180 5.11 -26.70 -12.39
C ALA A 180 4.23 -26.62 -11.13
N GLY A 181 4.78 -26.10 -10.02
CA GLY A 181 4.06 -25.91 -8.74
C GLY A 181 3.50 -24.50 -8.51
N GLY A 182 3.54 -23.61 -9.51
CA GLY A 182 3.12 -22.22 -9.38
C GLY A 182 4.26 -21.22 -9.53
N TRP A 183 4.09 -20.02 -8.99
CA TRP A 183 5.08 -18.96 -9.06
C TRP A 183 6.19 -19.16 -8.02
N ALA A 184 7.44 -19.11 -8.47
CA ALA A 184 8.62 -19.17 -7.60
C ALA A 184 9.39 -17.85 -7.67
N VAL A 185 9.69 -17.28 -6.51
CA VAL A 185 10.57 -16.10 -6.42
C VAL A 185 11.99 -16.52 -6.78
N THR A 186 12.57 -15.83 -7.75
CA THR A 186 13.94 -16.06 -8.22
C THR A 186 14.90 -14.97 -7.76
N GLU A 187 14.38 -13.79 -7.39
CA GLU A 187 15.21 -12.68 -6.94
C GLU A 187 14.41 -11.71 -6.08
N VAL A 188 15.08 -11.09 -5.11
CA VAL A 188 14.58 -9.95 -4.34
C VAL A 188 15.54 -8.77 -4.52
N ARG A 189 15.00 -7.61 -4.85
CA ARG A 189 15.76 -6.37 -5.08
C ARG A 189 15.18 -5.27 -4.19
N PRO A 190 15.57 -5.19 -2.91
CA PRO A 190 15.14 -4.11 -2.04
C PRO A 190 15.61 -2.76 -2.56
N ALA A 191 14.72 -1.76 -2.49
CA ALA A 191 15.12 -0.38 -2.55
C ALA A 191 16.00 -0.05 -1.33
N THR A 192 16.91 0.89 -1.51
CA THR A 192 17.74 1.40 -0.41
C THR A 192 17.09 2.67 0.13
N GLY A 193 16.94 2.76 1.45
CA GLY A 193 16.52 3.96 2.12
C GLY A 193 17.56 5.09 2.04
N SER A 194 17.25 6.23 2.65
CA SER A 194 18.18 7.33 2.83
C SER A 194 17.88 8.08 4.12
N ASP A 195 18.95 8.51 4.81
CA ASP A 195 18.84 9.42 5.95
C ASP A 195 18.79 10.90 5.53
N ALA A 196 18.87 11.18 4.23
CA ALA A 196 18.78 12.54 3.72
C ALA A 196 17.37 13.11 3.92
N ALA A 197 17.28 14.36 4.34
CA ALA A 197 16.01 15.05 4.47
C ALA A 197 15.57 15.66 3.12
N PRO A 198 14.30 15.53 2.72
CA PRO A 198 13.77 16.24 1.56
C PRO A 198 13.75 17.75 1.81
N ALA A 199 13.83 18.54 0.73
CA ALA A 199 13.83 19.99 0.79
C ALA A 199 12.80 20.62 -0.17
N GLY A 200 12.42 21.88 0.08
CA GLY A 200 11.52 22.63 -0.78
C GLY A 200 10.17 21.93 -1.01
N ARG A 201 9.74 21.83 -2.27
CA ARG A 201 8.49 21.15 -2.65
C ARG A 201 8.46 19.67 -2.30
N ALA A 202 9.60 18.98 -2.34
CA ALA A 202 9.67 17.58 -1.93
C ALA A 202 9.36 17.44 -0.43
N ALA A 203 9.87 18.34 0.41
CA ALA A 203 9.53 18.37 1.83
C ALA A 203 8.04 18.65 2.06
N ARG A 204 7.45 19.56 1.27
CA ARG A 204 6.00 19.84 1.31
C ARG A 204 5.17 18.60 0.97
N LEU A 205 5.55 17.86 -0.07
CA LEU A 205 4.86 16.64 -0.46
C LEU A 205 4.98 15.56 0.62
N VAL A 206 6.18 15.34 1.16
CA VAL A 206 6.41 14.35 2.24
C VAL A 206 5.63 14.69 3.51
N ALA A 207 5.45 15.97 3.81
CA ALA A 207 4.64 16.41 4.95
C ALA A 207 3.13 16.50 4.64
N HIS A 208 2.70 16.16 3.42
CA HIS A 208 1.32 16.38 3.01
C HIS A 208 0.37 15.36 3.67
N PRO A 209 -0.67 15.79 4.41
CA PRO A 209 -1.51 14.89 5.21
C PRO A 209 -2.46 13.99 4.39
N ARG A 210 -2.44 14.15 3.07
CA ARG A 210 -3.21 13.34 2.12
C ARG A 210 -2.33 12.53 1.17
N VAL A 211 -1.01 12.49 1.37
CA VAL A 211 -0.12 11.66 0.55
C VAL A 211 0.62 10.71 1.47
N GLU A 212 0.39 9.41 1.27
CA GLU A 212 1.12 8.35 1.93
C GLU A 212 2.26 7.89 1.01
N LEU A 213 3.50 8.06 1.48
CA LEU A 213 4.70 7.68 0.75
C LEU A 213 5.45 6.60 1.51
N PRO A 214 5.93 5.53 0.85
CA PRO A 214 6.91 4.63 1.44
C PRO A 214 8.27 5.32 1.56
N ASP A 215 9.11 4.81 2.46
CA ASP A 215 10.42 5.37 2.82
C ASP A 215 11.35 5.41 1.59
N ALA A 216 11.21 4.45 0.68
CA ALA A 216 11.94 4.45 -0.60
C ALA A 216 11.56 5.65 -1.50
N ALA A 217 10.27 6.03 -1.52
CA ALA A 217 9.80 7.20 -2.26
C ALA A 217 10.28 8.50 -1.58
N VAL A 218 10.27 8.56 -0.24
CA VAL A 218 10.85 9.67 0.52
C VAL A 218 12.35 9.81 0.23
N ALA A 219 13.08 8.70 0.17
CA ALA A 219 14.50 8.67 -0.17
C ALA A 219 14.78 9.15 -1.61
N ASP A 220 13.94 8.78 -2.58
CA ASP A 220 14.05 9.29 -3.95
C ASP A 220 13.86 10.81 -4.03
N LEU A 221 12.87 11.33 -3.29
CA LEU A 221 12.60 12.76 -3.18
C LEU A 221 13.76 13.51 -2.51
N ALA A 222 14.27 13.00 -1.40
CA ALA A 222 15.39 13.59 -0.69
C ALA A 222 16.68 13.61 -1.51
N ALA A 223 16.90 12.58 -2.32
CA ALA A 223 18.04 12.48 -3.22
C ALA A 223 17.88 13.30 -4.53
N GLY A 224 16.74 13.99 -4.73
CA GLY A 224 16.49 14.75 -5.95
C GLY A 224 16.37 13.89 -7.21
N ARG A 225 15.93 12.63 -7.06
CA ARG A 225 15.81 11.66 -8.17
C ARG A 225 14.45 11.67 -8.86
N VAL A 226 13.52 12.48 -8.37
CA VAL A 226 12.16 12.61 -8.87
C VAL A 226 12.05 13.95 -9.57
N ASP A 227 11.47 13.94 -10.76
CA ASP A 227 11.25 15.14 -11.53
C ASP A 227 10.33 16.10 -10.75
N PRO A 228 10.73 17.37 -10.60
CA PRO A 228 9.84 18.49 -10.30
C PRO A 228 8.36 18.35 -10.64
N ALA A 229 8.04 18.01 -11.88
CA ALA A 229 6.67 17.98 -12.39
C ALA A 229 5.85 16.84 -11.76
N VAL A 230 6.47 15.70 -11.44
CA VAL A 230 5.78 14.61 -10.71
C VAL A 230 5.38 15.07 -9.31
N VAL A 231 6.24 15.85 -8.64
CA VAL A 231 5.93 16.42 -7.33
C VAL A 231 4.76 17.39 -7.42
N ASP A 232 4.73 18.21 -8.47
CA ASP A 232 3.67 19.19 -8.70
C ASP A 232 2.32 18.48 -9.00
N VAL A 233 2.31 17.43 -9.84
CA VAL A 233 1.15 16.55 -10.07
C VAL A 233 0.60 15.98 -8.77
N LEU A 234 1.44 15.41 -7.91
CA LEU A 234 0.99 14.81 -6.64
C LEU A 234 0.43 15.87 -5.68
N LEU A 235 1.02 17.06 -5.63
CA LEU A 235 0.50 18.17 -4.82
C LEU A 235 -0.84 18.67 -5.35
N GLU A 236 -1.03 18.73 -6.66
CA GLU A 236 -2.28 19.12 -7.29
C GLU A 236 -3.39 18.10 -7.03
N LEU A 237 -3.15 16.82 -7.32
CA LEU A 237 -4.11 15.75 -7.07
C LEU A 237 -4.48 15.65 -5.58
N SER A 238 -3.51 15.85 -4.68
CA SER A 238 -3.75 15.78 -3.25
C SER A 238 -4.44 17.00 -2.64
N ALA A 239 -4.72 18.03 -3.45
CA ALA A 239 -5.56 19.16 -3.03
C ALA A 239 -6.97 18.69 -2.64
N ASP A 240 -7.49 17.66 -3.30
CA ASP A 240 -8.82 17.10 -3.03
C ASP A 240 -8.82 15.59 -2.76
N ARG A 241 -7.75 14.87 -3.10
CA ARG A 241 -7.67 13.41 -2.95
C ARG A 241 -6.67 12.97 -1.89
N ARG A 242 -6.92 11.80 -1.28
CA ARG A 242 -5.86 11.05 -0.58
C ARG A 242 -5.21 10.07 -1.53
N LEU A 243 -3.88 10.05 -1.55
CA LEU A 243 -3.08 9.22 -2.45
C LEU A 243 -2.24 8.25 -1.62
N SER A 244 -2.37 6.96 -1.89
CA SER A 244 -1.44 5.95 -1.36
C SER A 244 -0.50 5.52 -2.46
N VAL A 245 0.74 6.00 -2.38
CA VAL A 245 1.79 5.75 -3.37
C VAL A 245 2.47 4.42 -3.07
N SER A 246 2.78 3.67 -4.12
CA SER A 246 3.58 2.44 -4.01
C SER A 246 5.04 2.69 -4.37
N VAL A 247 5.31 3.45 -5.43
CA VAL A 247 6.68 3.72 -5.90
C VAL A 247 6.77 5.00 -6.73
N LEU A 248 7.91 5.69 -6.60
CA LEU A 248 8.34 6.77 -7.51
C LEU A 248 9.43 6.28 -8.46
N ARG A 249 10.53 5.74 -7.93
CA ARG A 249 11.63 5.22 -8.74
C ARG A 249 12.28 3.98 -8.16
N SER A 250 12.77 4.06 -6.93
CA SER A 250 13.50 2.98 -6.27
C SER A 250 12.56 1.85 -5.88
N GLY A 251 12.90 0.62 -6.27
CA GLY A 251 12.03 -0.54 -6.12
C GLY A 251 11.16 -0.85 -7.35
N HIS A 252 11.22 -0.03 -8.40
CA HIS A 252 10.60 -0.34 -9.70
C HIS A 252 11.63 -0.95 -10.68
N PRO A 253 11.23 -1.87 -11.58
CA PRO A 253 12.07 -2.32 -12.70
C PRO A 253 12.68 -1.19 -13.54
N ALA A 254 13.97 -1.30 -13.87
CA ALA A 254 14.67 -0.24 -14.62
C ALA A 254 14.09 0.01 -16.04
N ASN A 255 13.60 -1.06 -16.67
CA ASN A 255 12.98 -1.03 -17.98
C ASN A 255 11.51 -1.45 -17.86
N VAL A 256 10.71 -1.03 -18.84
CA VAL A 256 9.39 -1.63 -19.06
C VAL A 256 9.57 -3.14 -19.18
N PHE A 257 8.82 -3.87 -18.36
CA PHE A 257 9.13 -5.27 -18.09
C PHE A 257 9.15 -6.11 -19.36
N GLY A 258 10.20 -6.95 -19.49
CA GLY A 258 10.40 -7.78 -20.68
C GLY A 258 10.95 -7.03 -21.90
N THR A 259 11.28 -5.74 -21.79
CA THR A 259 11.81 -4.92 -22.89
C THR A 259 13.15 -4.26 -22.54
N THR A 260 13.77 -3.63 -23.54
CA THR A 260 14.93 -2.76 -23.37
C THR A 260 14.56 -1.28 -23.21
N ARG A 261 13.27 -0.92 -23.27
CA ARG A 261 12.81 0.45 -23.13
C ARG A 261 12.90 0.87 -21.66
N THR A 262 13.68 1.91 -21.39
CA THR A 262 13.76 2.51 -20.05
C THR A 262 12.40 3.00 -19.59
N SER A 263 12.02 2.68 -18.35
CA SER A 263 10.76 3.14 -17.74
C SER A 263 10.87 4.60 -17.29
N ASN A 264 9.76 5.34 -17.26
CA ASN A 264 9.72 6.68 -16.69
C ASN A 264 9.97 6.71 -15.18
N HIS A 265 9.69 5.63 -14.44
CA HIS A 265 10.13 5.50 -13.04
C HIS A 265 11.65 5.64 -12.94
N THR A 266 12.42 4.98 -13.81
CA THR A 266 13.89 5.06 -13.82
C THR A 266 14.41 6.47 -14.07
N ARG A 267 13.68 7.24 -14.88
CA ARG A 267 13.96 8.64 -15.19
C ARG A 267 13.47 9.61 -14.10
N GLY A 268 12.73 9.12 -13.10
CA GLY A 268 12.11 9.96 -12.07
C GLY A 268 10.85 10.68 -12.53
N ARG A 269 10.26 10.28 -13.66
CA ARG A 269 9.13 10.95 -14.34
C ARG A 269 7.82 10.18 -14.22
N ALA A 270 7.69 9.32 -13.22
CA ALA A 270 6.46 8.59 -12.97
C ALA A 270 6.20 8.32 -11.49
N VAL A 271 4.94 8.00 -11.19
CA VAL A 271 4.47 7.54 -9.88
C VAL A 271 3.38 6.50 -10.07
N ASP A 272 3.38 5.48 -9.22
CA ASP A 272 2.29 4.52 -9.12
C ASP A 272 1.48 4.76 -7.84
N VAL A 273 0.16 4.78 -7.99
CA VAL A 273 -0.82 4.99 -6.91
C VAL A 273 -1.72 3.77 -6.81
N TRP A 274 -1.67 3.06 -5.69
CA TRP A 274 -2.40 1.79 -5.51
C TRP A 274 -3.77 1.97 -4.82
N ALA A 275 -3.98 3.10 -4.14
CA ALA A 275 -5.27 3.48 -3.57
C ALA A 275 -5.51 4.99 -3.64
N VAL A 276 -6.77 5.37 -3.82
CA VAL A 276 -7.24 6.76 -3.82
C VAL A 276 -8.38 6.88 -2.82
N ASP A 277 -8.35 7.92 -1.98
CA ASP A 277 -9.34 8.17 -0.93
C ASP A 277 -9.51 6.97 0.04
N GLY A 278 -8.43 6.21 0.23
CA GLY A 278 -8.41 5.00 1.07
C GLY A 278 -9.04 3.76 0.41
N VAL A 279 -9.46 3.85 -0.84
CA VAL A 279 -10.05 2.75 -1.61
C VAL A 279 -8.98 2.17 -2.55
N PRO A 280 -8.63 0.87 -2.44
CA PRO A 280 -7.69 0.23 -3.35
C PRO A 280 -8.22 0.19 -4.79
N ILE A 281 -7.36 0.53 -5.76
CA ILE A 281 -7.71 0.56 -7.18
C ILE A 281 -8.17 -0.81 -7.70
N VAL A 282 -7.56 -1.90 -7.21
CA VAL A 282 -7.93 -3.28 -7.57
C VAL A 282 -9.40 -3.63 -7.28
N GLY A 283 -10.03 -2.91 -6.34
CA GLY A 283 -11.44 -3.11 -5.97
C GLY A 283 -12.42 -2.23 -6.76
N MET A 284 -11.93 -1.26 -7.54
CA MET A 284 -12.78 -0.32 -8.25
C MET A 284 -13.27 -0.92 -9.59
N PRO A 285 -14.58 -0.92 -9.85
CA PRO A 285 -15.12 -1.20 -11.17
C PRO A 285 -14.55 -0.27 -12.25
N ALA A 286 -14.47 -0.75 -13.50
CA ALA A 286 -13.92 0.05 -14.61
C ALA A 286 -14.77 1.29 -14.93
N ASP A 287 -16.06 1.26 -14.60
CA ASP A 287 -17.01 2.36 -14.75
C ASP A 287 -17.22 3.16 -13.44
N ASP A 288 -16.39 2.92 -12.42
CA ASP A 288 -16.46 3.65 -11.15
C ASP A 288 -16.21 5.16 -11.39
N PRO A 289 -17.17 6.04 -11.05
CA PRO A 289 -17.01 7.49 -11.26
C PRO A 289 -15.82 8.10 -10.50
N ALA A 290 -15.42 7.54 -9.36
CA ALA A 290 -14.26 8.01 -8.61
C ALA A 290 -12.96 7.66 -9.34
N LEU A 291 -12.87 6.45 -9.91
CA LEU A 291 -11.74 6.05 -10.75
C LEU A 291 -11.64 6.94 -12.00
N LEU A 292 -12.74 7.06 -12.75
CA LEU A 292 -12.77 7.86 -13.97
C LEU A 292 -12.45 9.34 -13.70
N GLY A 293 -12.97 9.89 -12.60
CA GLY A 293 -12.65 11.24 -12.17
C GLY A 293 -11.19 11.42 -11.76
N PHE A 294 -10.57 10.41 -11.14
CA PHE A 294 -9.14 10.44 -10.81
C PHE A 294 -8.25 10.41 -12.06
N LEU A 295 -8.58 9.55 -13.03
CA LEU A 295 -7.86 9.46 -14.30
C LEU A 295 -7.96 10.78 -15.10
N ALA A 296 -9.15 11.38 -15.15
CA ALA A 296 -9.35 12.70 -15.77
C ALA A 296 -8.54 13.79 -15.05
N ALA A 297 -8.54 13.82 -13.72
CA ALA A 297 -7.77 14.79 -12.95
C ALA A 297 -6.25 14.63 -13.17
N ALA A 298 -5.76 13.40 -13.30
CA ALA A 298 -4.35 13.16 -13.60
C ALA A 298 -3.94 13.69 -14.99
N ARG A 299 -4.81 13.52 -15.98
CA ARG A 299 -4.63 14.13 -17.31
C ARG A 299 -4.63 15.66 -17.23
N ASP A 300 -5.56 16.25 -16.49
CA ASP A 300 -5.66 17.71 -16.34
C ASP A 300 -4.44 18.28 -15.60
N ALA A 301 -3.85 17.52 -14.68
CA ALA A 301 -2.59 17.83 -14.02
C ALA A 301 -1.35 17.67 -14.93
N GLY A 302 -1.54 17.22 -16.18
CA GLY A 302 -0.50 17.18 -17.21
C GLY A 302 0.12 15.81 -17.47
N CYS A 303 -0.36 14.72 -16.85
CA CYS A 303 0.10 13.37 -17.18
C CYS A 303 -0.28 12.99 -18.62
N ASP A 304 0.67 12.44 -19.36
CA ASP A 304 0.53 12.04 -20.77
C ASP A 304 0.84 10.54 -21.02
N GLU A 305 1.20 9.80 -19.97
CA GLU A 305 1.28 8.33 -19.93
C GLU A 305 0.50 7.83 -18.70
N ILE A 306 -0.81 7.54 -18.86
CA ILE A 306 -1.70 7.17 -17.75
C ILE A 306 -2.13 5.71 -17.87
N GLY A 307 -1.51 4.83 -17.09
CA GLY A 307 -1.87 3.41 -17.04
C GLY A 307 -2.90 3.15 -15.95
N GLY A 308 -3.98 2.42 -16.24
CA GLY A 308 -4.94 2.07 -15.19
C GLY A 308 -5.87 0.91 -15.54
N PRO A 309 -6.88 0.62 -14.69
CA PRO A 309 -7.80 -0.49 -14.91
C PRO A 309 -8.74 -0.29 -16.12
N VAL A 310 -8.76 0.91 -16.69
CA VAL A 310 -9.61 1.26 -17.83
C VAL A 310 -8.90 2.30 -18.70
N ASP A 311 -9.13 2.22 -20.00
CA ASP A 311 -8.71 3.22 -20.98
C ASP A 311 -9.95 4.01 -21.46
N PRO A 312 -10.25 5.17 -20.85
CA PRO A 312 -11.42 5.97 -21.19
C PRO A 312 -11.30 6.71 -22.55
N ASP A 313 -10.08 6.94 -23.04
CA ASP A 313 -9.86 7.60 -24.33
C ASP A 313 -9.98 6.61 -25.50
N GLY A 314 -9.67 5.34 -25.25
CA GLY A 314 -9.43 4.36 -26.28
C GLY A 314 -8.09 4.57 -26.99
N ALA A 315 -7.88 3.79 -28.05
CA ALA A 315 -6.59 3.75 -28.74
C ALA A 315 -6.12 5.14 -29.22
N GLY A 316 -4.89 5.51 -28.83
CA GLY A 316 -4.22 6.74 -29.26
C GLY A 316 -4.41 7.94 -28.32
N GLY A 317 -5.08 7.75 -27.18
CA GLY A 317 -5.12 8.72 -26.08
C GLY A 317 -3.87 8.68 -25.19
N VAL A 318 -3.94 9.41 -24.07
CA VAL A 318 -2.90 9.38 -23.01
C VAL A 318 -3.11 8.23 -22.04
N HIS A 319 -4.33 7.67 -22.01
CA HIS A 319 -4.67 6.54 -21.18
C HIS A 319 -4.34 5.21 -21.87
N PHE A 320 -4.01 4.21 -21.06
CA PHE A 320 -3.87 2.83 -21.51
C PHE A 320 -4.25 1.86 -20.39
N THR A 321 -4.55 0.63 -20.77
CA THR A 321 -4.84 -0.45 -19.82
C THR A 321 -4.21 -1.76 -20.28
N ASP A 322 -3.70 -2.53 -19.32
CA ASP A 322 -3.19 -3.88 -19.53
C ASP A 322 -3.36 -4.70 -18.25
N GLN A 323 -2.75 -5.89 -18.20
CA GLN A 323 -2.82 -6.76 -17.02
C GLN A 323 -2.02 -6.25 -15.81
N VAL A 324 -1.00 -5.42 -16.04
CA VAL A 324 -0.12 -4.87 -14.99
C VAL A 324 -0.84 -3.76 -14.23
N HIS A 325 -1.59 -2.90 -14.93
CA HIS A 325 -2.23 -1.72 -14.35
C HIS A 325 -3.67 -1.97 -13.87
N ARG A 326 -4.04 -3.24 -13.58
CA ARG A 326 -5.39 -3.58 -13.09
C ARG A 326 -5.60 -3.20 -11.63
N ASP A 327 -4.53 -2.93 -10.91
CA ASP A 327 -4.50 -2.91 -9.45
C ASP A 327 -3.87 -1.62 -8.88
N HIS A 328 -3.42 -0.73 -9.76
CA HIS A 328 -2.85 0.58 -9.47
C HIS A 328 -3.06 1.51 -10.68
N VAL A 329 -2.83 2.79 -10.48
CA VAL A 329 -2.76 3.78 -11.55
C VAL A 329 -1.32 4.27 -11.68
N HIS A 330 -0.76 4.11 -12.88
CA HIS A 330 0.52 4.65 -13.29
C HIS A 330 0.33 6.05 -13.87
N LEU A 331 1.08 7.02 -13.37
CA LEU A 331 1.07 8.41 -13.83
C LEU A 331 2.47 8.78 -14.31
N GLY A 332 2.65 8.84 -15.63
CA GLY A 332 3.89 9.20 -16.30
C GLY A 332 3.81 10.54 -17.01
N LEU A 333 5.00 11.15 -17.14
CA LEU A 333 5.26 12.34 -17.94
C LEU A 333 6.31 11.98 -18.99
N GLU A 334 5.95 12.04 -20.26
CA GLU A 334 6.81 11.83 -21.43
C GLU A 334 7.30 13.16 -22.01
N SER A 335 6.52 14.24 -21.90
CA SER A 335 6.86 15.60 -22.38
C SER A 335 7.47 16.58 -21.37
#